data_AF-A0A432Q8J5-F1
#
_entry.id   AF-A0A432Q8J5-F1
#
_cell.length_a   1.000
_cell.length_b   1.000
_cell.length_c   1.000
_cell.angle_alpha   90.00
_cell.angle_beta   90.00
_cell.angle_gamma   90.00
#
_symmetry.space_group_name_H-M   'P 1'
#
loop_
_entity.id
_entity.type
_entity.pdbx_description
1 polymer ?
#
loop_
_entity_poly.entity_id
_entity_poly.type
_entity_poly.pdbx_seq_one_letter_code
_entity_poly.pdbx_strand_id
1 'polypeptide(L)'
;MIDLDLLSIVLEKENHHLPELVLSTEENAFFPRFKYPKRRREWLGGRLAAKTAMLLFSHSPDTLPAALPQLSILANKHGRPEASAFPELALSISHSSQFAAGLAVKGRSCGIDLQKISPKLPDLTSRFTSSK
;
A
#
# COMPACT_ATOMS: atom_id res chain seq x y z
N MET A 1 2.18 -4.08 -8.13
CA MET A 1 1.18 -4.89 -7.39
C MET A 1 1.92 -5.93 -6.58
N ILE A 2 1.41 -6.29 -5.40
CA ILE A 2 2.01 -7.25 -4.47
C ILE A 2 0.99 -8.34 -4.16
N ASP A 3 1.44 -9.59 -4.17
CA ASP A 3 0.67 -10.74 -3.70
C ASP A 3 0.79 -10.83 -2.17
N LEU A 4 -0.34 -10.69 -1.49
CA LEU A 4 -0.45 -10.71 -0.04
C LEU A 4 -0.35 -12.13 0.53
N ASP A 5 -0.71 -13.18 -0.22
CA ASP A 5 -0.59 -14.54 0.27
C ASP A 5 0.89 -14.95 0.31
N LEU A 6 1.68 -14.55 -0.69
CA LEU A 6 3.15 -14.67 -0.64
C LEU A 6 3.75 -13.87 0.52
N LEU A 7 3.25 -12.65 0.75
CA LEU A 7 3.67 -11.81 1.87
C LEU A 7 3.39 -12.47 3.23
N SER A 8 2.23 -13.12 3.37
CA SER A 8 1.84 -13.90 4.55
C SER A 8 2.87 -14.98 4.85
N ILE A 9 3.25 -15.77 3.85
CA ILE A 9 4.24 -16.85 4.02
C ILE A 9 5.56 -16.30 4.56
N VAL A 10 5.99 -15.13 4.11
CA VAL A 10 7.23 -14.49 4.61
C VAL A 10 7.06 -13.98 6.04
N LEU A 11 5.91 -13.39 6.38
CA LEU A 11 5.60 -12.89 7.73
C LEU A 11 5.33 -14.00 8.76
N GLU A 12 5.08 -15.23 8.33
CA GLU A 12 4.85 -16.37 9.22
C GLU A 12 6.16 -17.13 9.53
N LYS A 13 7.24 -16.84 8.80
CA LYS A 13 8.56 -17.42 9.08
C LYS A 13 9.14 -16.86 10.39
N GLU A 14 9.77 -17.73 11.17
CA GLU A 14 10.57 -17.31 12.31
C GLU A 14 11.71 -16.37 11.85
N ASN A 15 11.98 -15.33 12.64
CA ASN A 15 13.01 -14.31 12.37
C ASN A 15 12.82 -13.55 11.04
N HIS A 16 11.57 -13.30 10.61
CA HIS A 16 11.35 -12.41 9.49
C HIS A 16 11.81 -10.98 9.83
N HIS A 17 12.54 -10.33 8.91
CA HIS A 17 12.95 -8.93 9.04
C HIS A 17 12.26 -8.03 7.99
N LEU A 18 11.17 -8.53 7.41
CA LEU A 18 10.54 -7.85 6.28
C LEU A 18 9.98 -6.48 6.64
N PRO A 19 9.29 -6.27 7.78
CA PRO A 19 8.87 -4.94 8.19
C PRO A 19 10.05 -3.95 8.30
N GLU A 20 11.18 -4.37 8.86
CA GLU A 20 12.38 -3.54 9.02
C GLU A 20 13.03 -3.19 7.69
N LEU A 21 12.98 -4.11 6.72
CA LEU A 21 13.50 -3.90 5.36
C LEU A 21 12.58 -3.02 4.48
N VAL A 22 11.30 -2.92 4.83
CA VAL A 22 10.31 -2.22 3.99
C VAL A 22 9.88 -0.90 4.59
N LEU A 23 9.67 -0.83 5.90
CA LEU A 23 9.03 0.30 6.58
C LEU A 23 10.07 1.32 7.05
N SER A 24 9.71 2.59 6.97
CA SER A 24 10.45 3.68 7.61
C SER A 24 10.35 3.62 9.12
N THR A 25 11.15 4.42 9.82
CA THR A 25 11.08 4.54 11.28
C THR A 25 9.68 4.93 11.75
N GLU A 26 9.04 5.90 11.11
CA GLU A 26 7.69 6.37 11.49
C GLU A 26 6.63 5.32 11.19
N GLU A 27 6.74 4.61 10.07
CA GLU A 27 5.85 3.51 9.73
C GLU A 27 6.03 2.31 10.67
N ASN A 28 7.25 1.98 11.07
CA ASN A 28 7.54 0.94 12.06
C ASN A 28 6.96 1.30 13.43
N ALA A 29 6.98 2.56 13.83
CA ALA A 29 6.30 3.01 15.05
C ALA A 29 4.76 2.89 14.94
N PHE A 30 4.21 3.05 13.74
CA PHE A 30 2.78 2.97 13.49
C PHE A 30 2.26 1.52 13.34
N PHE A 31 3.05 0.65 12.72
CA PHE A 31 2.67 -0.70 12.32
C PHE A 31 2.12 -1.60 13.45
N PRO A 32 2.66 -1.57 14.70
CA PRO A 32 2.13 -2.34 15.82
C PRO A 32 0.66 -2.07 16.17
N ARG A 33 0.09 -0.94 15.71
CA ARG A 33 -1.33 -0.61 15.94
C ARG A 33 -2.30 -1.59 15.27
N PHE A 34 -1.86 -2.31 14.24
CA PHE A 34 -2.68 -3.32 13.58
C PHE A 34 -2.60 -4.66 14.32
N LYS A 35 -3.69 -5.02 15.00
CA LYS A 35 -3.80 -6.27 15.78
C LYS A 35 -4.15 -7.49 14.91
N TYR A 36 -4.98 -7.30 13.89
CA TYR A 36 -5.44 -8.41 13.05
C TYR A 36 -4.40 -8.76 11.97
N PRO A 37 -3.99 -10.05 11.82
CA PRO A 37 -2.98 -10.47 10.85
C PRO A 37 -3.30 -10.04 9.43
N LYS A 38 -4.56 -10.21 9.00
CA LYS A 38 -5.04 -9.74 7.69
C LYS A 38 -4.76 -8.25 7.49
N ARG A 39 -5.03 -7.41 8.49
CA ARG A 39 -4.85 -5.96 8.37
C ARG A 39 -3.38 -5.55 8.37
N ARG A 40 -2.54 -6.23 9.17
CA ARG A 40 -1.07 -6.04 9.14
C ARG A 40 -0.54 -6.30 7.73
N ARG A 41 -0.95 -7.42 7.14
CA ARG A 41 -0.57 -7.84 5.80
C ARG A 41 -1.04 -6.88 4.71
N GLU A 42 -2.32 -6.49 4.72
CA GLU A 42 -2.86 -5.49 3.79
C GLU A 42 -2.10 -4.16 3.89
N TRP A 43 -1.81 -3.71 5.12
CA TRP A 43 -1.12 -2.46 5.34
C TRP A 43 0.34 -2.50 4.87
N LEU A 44 1.10 -3.53 5.28
CA LEU A 44 2.48 -3.71 4.85
C LEU A 44 2.58 -3.89 3.33
N GLY A 45 1.73 -4.74 2.75
CA GLY A 45 1.69 -4.97 1.31
C GLY A 45 1.32 -3.73 0.52
N GLY A 46 0.42 -2.90 1.04
CA GLY A 46 0.11 -1.59 0.47
C GLY A 46 1.31 -0.63 0.49
N ARG A 47 2.09 -0.62 1.58
CA ARG A 47 3.33 0.19 1.66
C ARG A 47 4.40 -0.29 0.71
N LEU A 48 4.64 -1.60 0.66
CA LEU A 48 5.57 -2.17 -0.30
C LEU A 48 5.15 -1.81 -1.74
N ALA A 49 3.86 -1.97 -2.08
CA ALA A 49 3.36 -1.65 -3.42
C ALA A 49 3.56 -0.17 -3.79
N ALA A 50 3.25 0.76 -2.87
CA ALA A 50 3.38 2.19 -3.12
C ALA A 50 4.83 2.65 -3.23
N LYS A 51 5.71 2.19 -2.32
CA LYS A 51 7.14 2.52 -2.37
C LYS A 51 7.80 1.99 -3.64
N THR A 52 7.47 0.77 -4.05
CA THR A 52 7.93 0.24 -5.34
C THR A 52 7.44 1.09 -6.50
N ALA A 53 6.17 1.53 -6.50
CA ALA A 53 5.65 2.42 -7.54
C ALA A 53 6.40 3.76 -7.60
N MET A 54 6.71 4.36 -6.45
CA MET A 54 7.51 5.59 -6.36
C MET A 54 8.92 5.41 -6.94
N LEU A 55 9.62 4.34 -6.56
CA LEU A 55 10.99 4.08 -6.99
C LEU A 55 11.08 3.73 -8.49
N LEU A 56 10.08 3.02 -9.01
CA LEU A 56 9.96 2.79 -10.46
C LEU A 56 9.70 4.11 -11.20
N PHE A 57 8.88 5.00 -10.64
CA PHE A 57 8.65 6.32 -11.22
C PHE A 57 9.94 7.17 -11.25
N SER A 58 10.77 7.10 -10.21
CA SER A 58 12.03 7.87 -10.11
C SER A 58 13.18 7.27 -10.93
N HIS A 59 12.95 6.26 -11.77
CA HIS A 59 13.97 5.58 -12.59
C HIS A 59 15.20 5.11 -11.79
N SER A 60 15.00 4.74 -10.52
CA SER A 60 16.07 4.29 -9.61
C SER A 60 15.89 2.82 -9.16
N PRO A 61 15.71 1.85 -10.09
CA PRO A 61 15.38 0.47 -9.74
C PRO A 61 16.49 -0.24 -8.96
N ASP A 62 17.77 0.08 -9.20
CA ASP A 62 18.90 -0.64 -8.59
C ASP A 62 19.07 -0.36 -7.09
N THR A 63 18.37 0.65 -6.56
CA THR A 63 18.37 1.00 -5.13
C THR A 63 17.23 0.39 -4.33
N LEU A 64 16.38 -0.44 -4.97
CA LEU A 64 15.08 -0.86 -4.46
C LEU A 64 15.12 -1.32 -2.99
N PRO A 65 15.88 -2.35 -2.56
CA PRO A 65 15.78 -2.83 -1.18
C PRO A 65 16.28 -1.82 -0.12
N ALA A 66 17.37 -1.11 -0.39
CA ALA A 66 17.98 -0.20 0.58
C ALA A 66 17.24 1.15 0.69
N ALA A 67 16.48 1.54 -0.34
CA ALA A 67 15.74 2.78 -0.37
C ALA A 67 14.36 2.67 0.32
N LEU A 68 13.73 1.50 0.36
CA LEU A 68 12.40 1.32 0.95
C LEU A 68 12.27 1.89 2.38
N PRO A 69 13.15 1.57 3.35
CA PRO A 69 12.99 2.06 4.72
C PRO A 69 13.32 3.56 4.85
N GLN A 70 13.87 4.20 3.81
CA GLN A 70 14.12 5.65 3.81
C GLN A 70 12.90 6.45 3.34
N LEU A 71 11.94 5.81 2.66
CA LEU A 71 10.72 6.44 2.19
C LEU A 71 9.63 6.28 3.25
N SER A 72 9.07 7.37 3.78
CA SER A 72 7.93 7.28 4.71
C SER A 72 6.63 7.54 3.96
N ILE A 73 5.62 6.67 4.13
CA ILE A 73 4.26 6.87 3.60
C ILE A 73 3.25 6.78 4.75
N LEU A 74 2.71 7.91 5.17
CA LEU A 74 1.69 7.99 6.21
C LEU A 74 0.39 8.57 5.68
N ALA A 75 -0.70 8.33 6.40
CA ALA A 75 -1.99 8.90 6.03
C ALA A 75 -2.05 10.36 6.45
N ASN A 76 -2.51 11.24 5.56
CA ASN A 76 -2.81 12.62 5.87
C ASN A 76 -4.12 12.75 6.67
N LYS A 77 -4.54 13.99 6.97
CA LYS A 77 -5.79 14.28 7.70
C LYS A 77 -7.07 13.75 7.04
N HIS A 78 -7.01 13.41 5.75
CA HIS A 78 -8.12 12.83 4.97
C HIS A 78 -7.96 11.33 4.72
N GLY A 79 -6.97 10.68 5.35
CA GLY A 79 -6.71 9.25 5.19
C GLY A 79 -5.93 8.88 3.92
N ARG A 80 -5.53 9.85 3.09
CA ARG A 80 -4.80 9.59 1.84
C ARG A 80 -3.32 9.33 2.14
N PRO A 81 -2.67 8.37 1.46
CA PRO A 81 -1.25 8.16 1.61
C PRO A 81 -0.46 9.35 1.06
N GLU A 82 0.43 9.90 1.86
CA GLU A 82 1.38 10.95 1.48
C GLU A 82 2.79 10.46 1.78
N ALA A 83 3.69 10.66 0.82
CA ALA A 83 5.11 10.44 1.03
C ALA A 83 5.78 11.71 1.55
N SER A 84 6.68 11.54 2.52
CA SER A 84 7.54 12.64 2.98
C SER A 84 8.57 13.05 1.91
N ALA A 85 9.05 12.08 1.14
CA ALA A 85 9.90 12.27 -0.02
C ALA A 85 9.05 12.44 -1.29
N PHE A 86 9.52 13.26 -2.24
CA PHE A 86 8.84 13.53 -3.52
C PHE A 86 7.44 14.16 -3.37
N PRO A 87 7.34 15.39 -2.82
CA PRO A 87 6.07 16.07 -2.58
C PRO A 87 5.26 16.35 -3.87
N GLU A 88 5.88 16.23 -5.03
CA GLU A 88 5.25 16.34 -6.35
C GLU A 88 4.49 15.07 -6.79
N LEU A 89 4.62 13.97 -6.04
CA LEU A 89 3.94 12.71 -6.33
C LEU A 89 2.63 12.59 -5.55
N ALA A 90 1.58 12.25 -6.27
CA ALA A 90 0.33 11.77 -5.69
C ALA A 90 0.35 10.23 -5.60
N LEU A 91 -0.05 9.71 -4.44
CA LEU A 91 -0.12 8.28 -4.17
C LEU A 91 -1.55 7.80 -3.96
N SER A 92 -1.81 6.57 -4.38
CA SER A 92 -3.03 5.84 -4.03
C SER A 92 -2.69 4.38 -3.76
N ILE A 93 -3.33 3.80 -2.76
CA ILE A 93 -3.18 2.40 -2.37
C ILE A 93 -4.56 1.78 -2.36
N SER A 94 -4.69 0.59 -2.96
CA SER A 94 -5.87 -0.24 -2.83
C SER A 94 -5.48 -1.69 -2.55
N HIS A 95 -6.35 -2.42 -1.87
CA HIS A 95 -6.12 -3.82 -1.55
C HIS A 95 -7.45 -4.59 -1.60
N SER A 96 -7.43 -5.77 -2.20
CA SER A 96 -8.60 -6.65 -2.21
C SER A 96 -8.18 -8.11 -2.36
N SER A 97 -8.81 -8.97 -1.57
CA SER A 97 -8.47 -10.40 -1.50
C SER A 97 -6.97 -10.62 -1.22
N GLN A 98 -6.25 -11.16 -2.20
CA GLN A 98 -4.83 -11.54 -2.11
C GLN A 98 -3.90 -10.48 -2.70
N PHE A 99 -4.39 -9.31 -3.10
CA PHE A 99 -3.57 -8.34 -3.80
C PHE A 99 -3.59 -6.97 -3.12
N ALA A 100 -2.43 -6.31 -3.13
CA ALA A 100 -2.29 -4.88 -2.87
C ALA A 100 -1.68 -4.18 -4.09
N ALA A 101 -2.22 -3.03 -4.43
CA ALA A 101 -1.76 -2.18 -5.52
C ALA A 101 -1.40 -0.80 -4.99
N GLY A 102 -0.30 -0.25 -5.53
CA GLY A 102 0.14 1.12 -5.31
C GLY A 102 0.23 1.83 -6.65
N LEU A 103 -0.22 3.08 -6.69
CA LEU A 103 -0.11 3.98 -7.82
C LEU A 103 0.67 5.20 -7.38
N ALA A 104 1.67 5.59 -8.16
CA ALA A 104 2.41 6.84 -8.01
C ALA A 104 2.33 7.61 -9.34
N VAL A 105 1.95 8.88 -9.29
CA VAL A 105 1.92 9.75 -10.46
C VAL A 105 2.44 11.13 -10.08
N LYS A 106 3.06 11.83 -11.04
CA LYS A 106 3.33 13.25 -10.88
C LYS A 106 2.04 14.05 -10.97
N GLY A 107 1.77 14.88 -9.98
CA GLY A 107 0.57 15.73 -9.95
C GLY A 107 -0.05 15.85 -8.57
N ARG A 108 -1.27 16.39 -8.54
CA ARG A 108 -1.94 16.76 -7.27
C ARG A 108 -2.78 15.65 -6.66
N SER A 109 -3.25 14.69 -7.46
CA SER A 109 -4.12 13.62 -6.99
C SER A 109 -4.15 12.44 -7.93
N CYS A 110 -4.30 11.23 -7.37
CA CYS A 110 -4.60 10.02 -8.11
C CYS A 110 -5.51 9.11 -7.28
N GLY A 111 -6.07 8.11 -7.94
CA GLY A 111 -6.91 7.10 -7.32
C GLY A 111 -6.76 5.78 -8.07
N ILE A 112 -6.56 4.70 -7.33
CA ILE A 112 -6.68 3.34 -7.83
C ILE A 112 -7.64 2.60 -6.91
N ASP A 113 -8.53 1.80 -7.49
CA ASP A 113 -9.39 0.90 -6.75
C ASP A 113 -9.23 -0.52 -7.30
N LEU A 114 -9.08 -1.46 -6.40
CA LEU A 114 -8.94 -2.89 -6.68
C LEU A 114 -10.04 -3.59 -5.89
N GLN A 115 -10.86 -4.38 -6.57
CA GLN A 115 -11.94 -5.10 -5.92
C GLN A 115 -12.11 -6.51 -6.48
N LYS A 116 -12.14 -7.51 -5.60
CA LYS A 116 -12.51 -8.87 -5.97
C LYS A 116 -13.95 -8.88 -6.46
N ILE A 117 -14.15 -9.36 -7.69
CA ILE A 117 -15.49 -9.61 -8.22
C ILE A 117 -16.18 -10.63 -7.32
N SER A 118 -17.36 -10.28 -6.83
CA SER A 118 -18.18 -11.16 -6.00
C SER A 118 -19.66 -10.97 -6.28
N PRO A 119 -20.50 -11.99 -6.00
CA PRO A 119 -21.95 -11.90 -6.19
C PRO A 119 -22.65 -10.81 -5.36
N LYS A 120 -21.97 -10.20 -4.38
CA LYS A 120 -22.52 -9.13 -3.51
C LYS A 120 -22.39 -7.73 -4.13
N LEU A 121 -21.68 -7.59 -5.25
CA LEU A 121 -21.48 -6.29 -5.91
C LEU A 121 -22.77 -5.65 -6.46
N PRO A 122 -23.73 -6.40 -7.04
CA PRO A 122 -24.99 -5.84 -7.50
C PRO A 122 -25.77 -5.12 -6.39
N ASP A 123 -25.73 -5.61 -5.15
CA ASP A 123 -26.47 -5.01 -4.02
C ASP A 123 -25.98 -3.59 -3.67
N LEU A 124 -24.70 -3.29 -3.93
CA LEU A 124 -24.14 -1.94 -3.70
C LEU A 124 -24.61 -0.91 -4.74
N THR A 125 -24.99 -1.34 -5.94
CA THR A 125 -25.33 -0.41 -7.03
C THR A 125 -26.48 0.51 -6.65
N SER A 126 -27.52 -0.03 -6.01
CA SER A 126 -28.70 0.73 -5.56
C SER A 126 -28.38 1.84 -4.55
N ARG A 127 -27.27 1.77 -3.82
CA ARG A 127 -26.92 2.71 -2.74
C ARG A 127 -25.84 3.71 -3.13
N PHE A 128 -24.96 3.35 -4.07
CA PHE A 128 -23.75 4.11 -4.37
C PHE A 128 -23.66 4.58 -5.83
N THR A 129 -24.67 4.30 -6.66
CA THR A 129 -24.75 4.82 -8.03
C THR A 129 -25.88 5.84 -8.13
N SER A 130 -25.66 6.90 -8.90
CA SER A 130 -26.75 7.79 -9.31
C SER A 130 -27.65 7.04 -10.29
N SER A 131 -28.96 7.14 -10.11
CA SER A 131 -29.93 6.70 -11.11
C SER A 131 -29.58 7.34 -12.45
N LYS A 132 -29.49 6.52 -13.50
CA LYS A 132 -29.32 7.02 -14.86
C LYS A 132 -30.55 7.81 -15.30
#